data_AF-A0A816C459-F1
#
_entry.id   AF-A0A816C459-F1
#
_cell.length_a   1.000
_cell.length_b   1.000
_cell.length_c   1.000
_cell.angle_alpha   90.00
_cell.angle_beta   90.00
_cell.angle_gamma   90.00
#
_symmetry.space_group_name_H-M   'P 1'
#
loop_
_entity.id
_entity.type
_entity.pdbx_description
1 polymer ?
#
loop_
_entity_poly.entity_id
_entity_poly.type
_entity_poly.pdbx_seq_one_letter_code
_entity_poly.pdbx_strand_id
1 'polypeptide(L)'
;FTIQPFVNWKCAPGRSGRLEKHLQSTYHKIAVQNLSFRQQEGSVAQQLFNVNELERQENRHRFGDLLDGAYFLFKHELPHTTLYAPLLELLSKIDHSKKLSTFFDKCQKNATYDSTTTVTELLQSTSEVIDKRILTKIRESRIISVMAHEGTDIDHYQNLSICIRYCNQDTGESTESYISLLKIKDKDAQTIFDTIVKELK
;
A
#
# COMPACT_ATOMS: atom_id res chain seq x y z
N PHE A 1 33.94 -18.50 -15.44
CA PHE A 1 33.06 -17.32 -15.51
C PHE A 1 33.93 -16.07 -15.51
N THR A 2 33.65 -15.05 -16.32
CA THR A 2 34.33 -13.76 -16.20
C THR A 2 33.74 -13.03 -15.00
N ILE A 3 34.36 -13.20 -13.83
CA ILE A 3 33.96 -12.56 -12.57
C ILE A 3 34.26 -11.05 -12.58
N GLN A 4 35.00 -10.59 -13.60
CA GLN A 4 35.33 -9.19 -13.82
C GLN A 4 34.95 -8.76 -15.24
N PRO A 5 34.48 -7.53 -15.42
CA PRO A 5 34.20 -6.97 -16.74
C PRO A 5 35.47 -6.96 -17.60
N PHE A 6 35.29 -6.96 -18.92
CA PHE A 6 36.40 -6.90 -19.86
C PHE A 6 37.11 -5.54 -19.76
N VAL A 7 38.20 -5.50 -19.02
CA VAL A 7 39.03 -4.28 -18.87
C VAL A 7 39.91 -4.03 -20.11
N ASN A 8 40.14 -5.06 -20.93
CA ASN A 8 40.90 -4.96 -22.18
C ASN A 8 40.30 -5.87 -23.27
N TRP A 9 39.74 -5.25 -24.31
CA TRP A 9 39.04 -5.94 -25.39
C TRP A 9 39.97 -6.82 -26.24
N LYS A 10 41.28 -6.56 -26.27
CA LYS A 10 42.26 -7.34 -27.05
C LYS A 10 42.39 -8.79 -26.56
N CYS A 11 42.00 -9.09 -25.33
CA CYS A 11 42.00 -10.45 -24.77
C CYS A 11 40.66 -11.19 -24.96
N ALA A 12 39.66 -10.56 -25.59
CA ALA A 12 38.37 -11.16 -25.86
C ALA A 12 38.37 -12.07 -27.10
N PRO A 13 38.85 -11.64 -28.29
CA PRO A 13 38.85 -12.45 -29.51
C PRO A 13 40.09 -13.36 -29.63
N GLY A 14 40.03 -14.34 -30.55
CA GLY A 14 41.13 -15.25 -30.89
C GLY A 14 41.04 -16.63 -30.22
N ARG A 15 41.80 -17.61 -30.74
CA ARG A 15 41.75 -19.02 -30.30
C ARG A 15 42.05 -19.24 -28.80
N SER A 16 42.85 -18.36 -28.20
CA SER A 16 43.16 -18.35 -26.76
C SER A 16 42.39 -17.27 -25.97
N GLY A 17 41.51 -16.53 -26.66
CA GLY A 17 40.73 -15.44 -26.11
C GLY A 17 39.70 -15.91 -25.09
N ARG A 18 39.29 -15.01 -24.19
CA ARG A 18 38.36 -15.36 -23.11
C ARG A 18 36.97 -15.75 -23.62
N LEU A 19 36.53 -15.25 -24.79
CA LEU A 19 35.25 -15.62 -25.39
C LEU A 19 35.27 -17.08 -25.88
N GLU A 20 36.35 -17.51 -26.52
CA GLU A 20 36.51 -18.89 -26.99
C GLU A 20 36.53 -19.87 -25.81
N LYS A 21 37.24 -19.51 -24.73
CA LYS A 21 37.23 -20.29 -23.47
C LYS A 21 35.86 -20.32 -22.80
N HIS A 22 35.08 -19.25 -22.92
CA HIS A 22 33.69 -19.22 -22.44
C HIS A 22 32.78 -20.13 -23.26
N LEU A 23 32.88 -20.14 -24.59
CA LEU A 23 32.10 -21.02 -25.48
C LEU A 23 32.29 -22.50 -25.12
N GLN A 24 33.51 -22.89 -24.72
CA GLN A 24 33.81 -24.27 -24.34
C GLN A 24 33.44 -24.60 -22.87
N SER A 25 33.12 -23.58 -22.07
CA SER A 25 32.82 -23.75 -20.65
C SER A 25 31.53 -24.53 -20.41
N THR A 26 31.50 -25.29 -19.32
CA THR A 26 30.33 -26.07 -18.89
C THR A 26 29.11 -25.18 -18.68
N TYR A 27 29.27 -24.01 -18.07
CA TYR A 27 28.19 -23.05 -17.86
C TYR A 27 27.57 -22.55 -19.17
N HIS A 28 28.39 -22.23 -20.19
CA HIS A 28 27.86 -21.84 -21.50
C HIS A 28 27.11 -22.98 -22.17
N LYS A 29 27.67 -24.19 -22.15
CA LYS A 29 27.02 -25.39 -22.71
C LYS A 29 25.68 -25.67 -22.01
N ILE A 30 25.62 -25.60 -20.69
CA ILE A 30 24.39 -25.75 -19.90
C ILE A 30 23.39 -24.63 -20.23
N ALA A 31 23.84 -23.38 -20.35
CA ALA A 31 22.96 -22.26 -20.69
C ALA A 31 22.36 -22.39 -22.10
N VAL A 32 23.18 -22.77 -23.09
CA VAL A 32 22.73 -23.03 -24.47
C VAL A 32 21.80 -24.24 -24.53
N GLN A 33 22.13 -25.31 -23.81
CA GLN A 33 21.29 -26.50 -23.70
C GLN A 33 19.93 -26.17 -23.07
N ASN A 34 19.90 -25.37 -22.00
CA ASN A 34 18.66 -24.87 -21.40
C ASN A 34 17.88 -23.91 -22.32
N LEU A 35 18.58 -23.17 -23.19
CA LEU A 35 17.98 -22.34 -24.23
C LEU A 35 17.28 -23.20 -25.29
N SER A 36 17.89 -24.31 -25.71
CA SER A 36 17.26 -25.26 -26.64
C SER A 36 16.06 -26.00 -26.03
N PHE A 37 16.01 -26.17 -24.71
CA PHE A 37 14.83 -26.71 -24.00
C PHE A 37 13.75 -25.65 -23.71
N ARG A 38 14.09 -24.36 -23.76
CA ARG A 38 13.13 -23.25 -23.68
C ARG A 38 12.51 -23.01 -25.06
N GLN A 39 11.59 -23.88 -25.46
CA GLN A 39 10.56 -23.49 -26.43
C GLN A 39 9.62 -22.50 -25.72
N GLN A 40 10.01 -21.24 -25.63
CA GLN A 40 9.13 -20.17 -25.18
C GLN A 40 8.65 -19.39 -26.39
N GLU A 41 7.34 -19.34 -26.57
CA GLU A 41 6.71 -18.57 -27.64
C GLU A 41 6.92 -17.06 -27.43
N GLY A 42 7.13 -16.32 -28.52
CA GLY A 42 7.29 -14.86 -28.50
C GLY A 42 8.72 -14.36 -28.38
N SER A 43 8.88 -13.04 -28.55
CA SER A 43 10.17 -12.35 -28.47
C SER A 43 10.70 -12.29 -27.02
N VAL A 44 12.02 -12.10 -26.86
CA VAL A 44 12.64 -11.90 -25.52
C VAL A 44 11.98 -10.74 -24.76
N ALA A 45 11.58 -9.67 -25.46
CA ALA A 45 10.86 -8.56 -24.86
C ALA A 45 9.48 -8.97 -24.33
N GLN A 46 8.73 -9.79 -25.08
CA GLN A 46 7.44 -10.33 -24.64
C GLN A 46 7.60 -11.27 -23.45
N GLN A 47 8.66 -12.09 -23.44
CA GLN A 47 8.95 -12.98 -22.30
C GLN A 47 9.27 -12.19 -21.03
N LEU A 48 10.12 -11.15 -21.13
CA LEU A 48 10.41 -10.25 -20.02
C LEU A 48 9.16 -9.52 -19.52
N PHE A 49 8.29 -9.08 -20.44
CA PHE A 49 7.02 -8.45 -20.09
C PHE A 49 6.07 -9.42 -19.35
N ASN A 50 5.94 -10.65 -19.85
CA ASN A 50 5.02 -11.65 -19.28
C ASN A 50 5.47 -12.14 -17.89
N VAL A 51 6.77 -12.38 -17.70
CA VAL A 51 7.32 -12.75 -16.38
C VAL A 51 7.09 -11.62 -15.38
N ASN A 52 7.29 -10.37 -15.80
CA ASN A 52 7.04 -9.20 -14.97
C ASN A 52 5.55 -9.07 -14.61
N GLU A 53 4.63 -9.36 -15.53
CA GLU A 53 3.20 -9.27 -15.23
C GLU A 53 2.72 -10.34 -14.23
N LEU A 54 3.21 -11.57 -14.32
CA LEU A 54 2.90 -12.62 -13.33
C LEU A 54 3.39 -12.23 -11.93
N GLU A 55 4.63 -11.77 -11.82
CA GLU A 55 5.20 -11.30 -10.55
C GLU A 55 4.41 -10.11 -10.00
N ARG A 56 4.03 -9.15 -10.86
CA ARG A 56 3.18 -8.01 -10.47
C ARG A 56 1.81 -8.46 -9.96
N GLN A 57 1.19 -9.45 -10.59
CA GLN A 57 -0.10 -9.99 -10.14
C GLN A 57 0.02 -10.66 -8.77
N GLU A 58 1.05 -11.49 -8.57
CA GLU A 58 1.30 -12.10 -7.26
C GLU A 58 1.55 -11.04 -6.18
N ASN A 59 2.36 -10.02 -6.48
CA ASN A 59 2.66 -8.96 -5.53
C ASN A 59 1.41 -8.12 -5.19
N ARG A 60 0.53 -7.86 -6.16
CA ARG A 60 -0.77 -7.20 -5.90
C ARG A 60 -1.66 -8.04 -4.99
N HIS A 61 -1.75 -9.34 -5.24
CA HIS A 61 -2.55 -10.24 -4.40
C HIS A 61 -2.03 -10.24 -2.95
N ARG A 62 -0.71 -10.34 -2.77
CA ARG A 62 -0.07 -10.29 -1.45
C ARG A 62 -0.27 -8.96 -0.74
N PHE A 63 -0.20 -7.85 -1.47
CA PHE A 63 -0.51 -6.54 -0.91
C PHE A 63 -1.98 -6.44 -0.45
N GLY A 64 -2.88 -7.16 -1.11
CA GLY A 64 -4.26 -7.36 -0.64
C GLY A 64 -4.31 -7.95 0.77
N ASP A 65 -3.57 -9.04 1.02
CA ASP A 65 -3.51 -9.66 2.36
C ASP A 65 -3.00 -8.69 3.44
N LEU A 66 -2.00 -7.86 3.09
CA LEU A 66 -1.47 -6.82 3.97
C LEU A 66 -2.48 -5.71 4.26
N LEU A 67 -3.24 -5.31 3.24
CA LEU A 67 -4.31 -4.33 3.37
C LEU A 67 -5.47 -4.88 4.20
N ASP A 68 -5.81 -6.15 4.06
CA ASP A 68 -6.84 -6.82 4.86
C ASP A 68 -6.46 -6.85 6.35
N GLY A 69 -5.18 -7.13 6.65
CA GLY A 69 -4.64 -7.03 8.01
C GLY A 69 -4.74 -5.60 8.57
N ALA A 70 -4.43 -4.59 7.76
CA ALA A 70 -4.56 -3.19 8.16
C ALA A 70 -6.03 -2.81 8.38
N TYR A 71 -6.91 -3.18 7.45
CA TYR A 71 -8.35 -2.96 7.52
C TYR A 71 -8.97 -3.58 8.77
N PHE A 72 -8.57 -4.80 9.14
CA PHE A 72 -9.02 -5.43 10.38
C PHE A 72 -8.71 -4.56 11.60
N LEU A 73 -7.47 -4.04 11.70
CA LEU A 73 -7.08 -3.17 12.80
C LEU A 73 -7.88 -1.86 12.80
N PHE A 74 -8.08 -1.25 11.63
CA PHE A 74 -8.83 0.01 11.51
C PHE A 74 -10.31 -0.18 11.90
N LYS A 75 -10.95 -1.23 11.38
CA LYS A 75 -12.36 -1.53 11.60
C LYS A 75 -12.67 -1.80 13.07
N HIS A 76 -11.73 -2.41 13.78
CA HIS A 76 -11.88 -2.77 15.18
C HIS A 76 -11.24 -1.76 16.14
N GLU A 77 -10.81 -0.59 15.64
CA GLU A 77 -10.21 0.49 16.44
C GLU A 77 -9.00 0.01 17.28
N LEU A 78 -8.25 -0.96 16.73
CA LEU A 78 -7.07 -1.51 17.37
C LEU A 78 -5.83 -0.66 17.06
N PRO A 79 -4.83 -0.60 17.97
CA PRO A 79 -3.64 0.23 17.79
C PRO A 79 -2.76 -0.30 16.65
N HIS A 80 -3.06 0.15 15.44
CA HIS A 80 -2.44 -0.30 14.19
C HIS A 80 -0.92 -0.09 14.15
N THR A 81 -0.42 1.03 14.69
CA THR A 81 1.03 1.30 14.76
C THR A 81 1.80 0.32 15.64
N THR A 82 1.12 -0.39 16.54
CA THR A 82 1.75 -1.35 17.47
C THR A 82 1.47 -2.79 17.06
N LEU A 83 0.25 -3.08 16.60
CA LEU A 83 -0.22 -4.43 16.35
C LEU A 83 -0.07 -4.90 14.90
N TYR A 84 0.25 -4.01 13.95
CA TYR A 84 0.31 -4.40 12.55
C TYR A 84 1.36 -5.47 12.25
N ALA A 85 2.63 -5.24 12.58
CA ALA A 85 3.68 -6.24 12.35
C ALA A 85 3.42 -7.56 13.12
N PRO A 86 3.04 -7.57 14.42
CA PRO A 86 2.64 -8.79 15.12
C PRO A 86 1.47 -9.54 14.47
N LEU A 87 0.48 -8.81 13.95
CA LEU A 87 -0.65 -9.40 13.25
C LEU A 87 -0.19 -10.08 11.95
N LEU A 88 0.65 -9.41 11.16
CA LEU A 88 1.21 -10.00 9.92
C LEU A 88 2.05 -11.25 10.21
N GLU A 89 2.83 -11.23 11.30
CA GLU A 89 3.58 -12.40 11.75
C GLU A 89 2.63 -13.56 12.09
N LEU A 90 1.56 -13.31 12.84
CA LEU A 90 0.55 -14.31 13.15
C LEU A 90 -0.11 -14.85 11.87
N LEU A 91 -0.52 -13.97 10.95
CA LEU A 91 -1.12 -14.34 9.67
C LEU A 91 -0.18 -15.24 8.86
N SER A 92 1.13 -14.95 8.85
CA SER A 92 2.12 -15.76 8.15
C SER A 92 2.29 -17.17 8.73
N LYS A 93 2.03 -17.34 10.03
CA LYS A 93 2.12 -18.64 10.74
C LYS A 93 0.88 -19.50 10.53
N ILE A 94 -0.29 -18.88 10.46
CA ILE A 94 -1.57 -19.59 10.23
C ILE A 94 -1.85 -19.83 8.75
N ASP A 95 -1.19 -19.10 7.84
CA ASP A 95 -1.28 -19.31 6.40
C ASP A 95 -0.73 -20.69 6.00
N HIS A 96 -1.64 -21.66 5.88
CA HIS A 96 -1.31 -23.02 5.42
C HIS A 96 -0.70 -23.05 4.01
N SER A 97 -0.99 -22.04 3.17
CA SER A 97 -0.43 -21.96 1.82
C SER A 97 1.04 -21.52 1.80
N LYS A 98 1.56 -21.03 2.94
CA LYS A 98 2.91 -20.50 3.12
C LYS A 98 3.27 -19.38 2.15
N LYS A 99 2.29 -18.73 1.52
CA LYS A 99 2.52 -17.68 0.53
C LYS A 99 3.06 -16.43 1.21
N LEU A 100 2.49 -16.07 2.37
CA LEU A 100 2.88 -14.86 3.09
C LEU A 100 4.26 -15.01 3.74
N SER A 101 4.55 -16.17 4.34
CA SER A 101 5.89 -16.47 4.87
C SER A 101 6.96 -16.51 3.76
N THR A 102 6.66 -17.18 2.65
CA THR A 102 7.57 -17.20 1.49
C THR A 102 7.80 -15.80 0.91
N PHE A 103 6.79 -14.93 0.96
CA PHE A 103 6.93 -13.53 0.56
C PHE A 103 7.91 -12.81 1.47
N PHE A 104 7.74 -12.87 2.79
CA PHE A 104 8.66 -12.23 3.74
C PHE A 104 10.10 -12.76 3.61
N ASP A 105 10.27 -14.05 3.31
CA ASP A 105 11.59 -14.66 3.12
C ASP A 105 12.29 -14.20 1.82
N LYS A 106 11.51 -14.03 0.73
CA LYS A 106 12.04 -13.63 -0.59
C LYS A 106 12.16 -12.12 -0.76
N CYS A 107 11.36 -11.36 -0.03
CA CYS A 107 11.27 -9.93 -0.22
C CYS A 107 12.52 -9.21 0.30
N GLN A 108 12.86 -8.09 -0.34
CA GLN A 108 13.89 -7.21 0.18
C GLN A 108 13.38 -6.52 1.46
N LYS A 109 14.29 -6.20 2.39
CA LYS A 109 13.95 -5.59 3.69
C LYS A 109 13.16 -4.28 3.59
N ASN A 110 13.28 -3.56 2.49
CA ASN A 110 12.59 -2.30 2.21
C ASN A 110 11.22 -2.49 1.53
N ALA A 111 10.80 -3.72 1.26
CA ALA A 111 9.56 -4.05 0.56
C ALA A 111 8.71 -5.07 1.33
N THR A 112 8.95 -5.22 2.64
CA THR A 112 8.13 -6.06 3.52
C THR A 112 6.79 -5.43 3.87
N TYR A 113 6.67 -4.09 3.76
CA TYR A 113 5.44 -3.32 4.00
C TYR A 113 4.85 -3.49 5.41
N ASP A 114 5.62 -4.00 6.37
CA ASP A 114 5.21 -4.27 7.75
C ASP A 114 5.49 -3.10 8.72
N SER A 115 6.05 -2.00 8.20
CA SER A 115 6.46 -0.86 9.01
C SER A 115 5.28 -0.03 9.53
N THR A 116 5.51 0.70 10.62
CA THR A 116 4.54 1.66 11.17
C THR A 116 4.18 2.74 10.16
N THR A 117 5.17 3.21 9.39
CA THR A 117 4.97 4.20 8.33
C THR A 117 4.02 3.66 7.27
N THR A 118 4.21 2.41 6.83
CA THR A 118 3.36 1.79 5.82
C THR A 118 1.91 1.72 6.27
N VAL A 119 1.62 1.23 7.48
CA VAL A 119 0.23 1.13 7.95
C VAL A 119 -0.43 2.50 8.14
N THR A 120 0.33 3.52 8.53
CA THR A 120 -0.18 4.91 8.59
C THR A 120 -0.49 5.46 7.20
N GLU A 121 0.36 5.21 6.20
CA GLU A 121 0.10 5.58 4.81
C GLU A 121 -1.13 4.86 4.23
N LEU A 122 -1.31 3.57 4.58
CA LEU A 122 -2.50 2.81 4.22
C LEU A 122 -3.77 3.39 4.85
N LEU A 123 -3.70 3.78 6.12
CA LEU A 123 -4.80 4.43 6.81
C LEU A 123 -5.19 5.74 6.12
N GLN A 124 -4.20 6.60 5.84
CA GLN A 124 -4.44 7.88 5.17
C GLN A 124 -5.04 7.68 3.78
N SER A 125 -4.47 6.77 2.98
CA SER A 125 -4.97 6.48 1.63
C SER A 125 -6.41 5.96 1.66
N THR A 126 -6.73 5.11 2.64
CA THR A 126 -8.08 4.58 2.84
C THR A 126 -9.05 5.69 3.28
N SER A 127 -8.63 6.56 4.20
CA SER A 127 -9.41 7.72 4.63
C SER A 127 -9.77 8.60 3.44
N GLU A 128 -8.79 8.97 2.62
CA GLU A 128 -9.04 9.86 1.46
C GLU A 128 -10.10 9.32 0.50
N VAL A 129 -10.14 8.00 0.28
CA VAL A 129 -11.15 7.36 -0.57
C VAL A 129 -12.53 7.39 0.09
N ILE A 130 -12.59 7.11 1.39
CA ILE A 130 -13.84 7.15 2.17
C ILE A 130 -14.37 8.58 2.24
N ASP A 131 -13.52 9.55 2.55
CA ASP A 131 -13.85 10.97 2.67
C ASP A 131 -14.39 11.51 1.35
N LYS A 132 -13.74 11.21 0.23
CA LYS A 132 -14.24 11.58 -1.11
C LYS A 132 -15.65 11.01 -1.34
N ARG A 133 -15.90 9.77 -0.94
CA ARG A 133 -17.22 9.14 -1.10
C ARG A 133 -18.28 9.80 -0.22
N ILE A 134 -17.96 10.10 1.03
CA ILE A 134 -18.86 10.80 1.96
C ILE A 134 -19.17 12.20 1.43
N LEU A 135 -18.15 12.97 1.02
CA LEU A 135 -18.30 14.31 0.47
C LEU A 135 -19.18 14.34 -0.79
N THR A 136 -19.02 13.36 -1.69
CA THR A 136 -19.89 13.24 -2.86
C THR A 136 -21.35 13.10 -2.45
N LYS A 137 -21.66 12.20 -1.51
CA LYS A 137 -23.04 11.99 -1.02
C LYS A 137 -23.61 13.22 -0.33
N ILE A 138 -22.80 13.94 0.44
CA ILE A 138 -23.20 15.20 1.09
C ILE A 138 -23.56 16.25 0.03
N ARG A 139 -22.72 16.41 -1.00
CA ARG A 139 -22.91 17.39 -2.08
C ARG A 139 -24.11 17.10 -2.96
N GLU A 140 -24.45 15.83 -3.15
CA GLU A 140 -25.66 15.42 -3.85
C GLU A 140 -26.91 15.74 -3.02
N SER A 141 -26.80 15.75 -1.69
CA SER A 141 -27.95 16.04 -0.82
C SER A 141 -28.41 17.49 -0.93
N ARG A 142 -29.73 17.69 -1.10
CA ARG A 142 -30.34 19.04 -1.14
C ARG A 142 -30.46 19.68 0.24
N ILE A 143 -30.49 18.85 1.30
CA ILE A 143 -30.73 19.28 2.67
C ILE A 143 -29.63 18.68 3.53
N ILE A 144 -28.85 19.57 4.13
CA ILE A 144 -27.80 19.23 5.08
C ILE A 144 -28.03 19.99 6.38
N SER A 145 -27.59 19.39 7.48
CA SER A 145 -27.49 20.01 8.78
C SER A 145 -26.08 19.81 9.31
N VAL A 146 -25.48 20.90 9.78
CA VAL A 146 -24.15 20.87 10.41
C VAL A 146 -24.36 20.73 11.90
N MET A 147 -23.78 19.68 12.47
CA MET A 147 -23.76 19.41 13.90
C MET A 147 -22.35 19.66 14.41
N ALA A 148 -22.22 20.52 15.41
CA ALA A 148 -20.96 20.83 16.05
C ALA A 148 -21.09 20.59 17.56
N HIS A 149 -20.14 19.88 18.14
CA HIS A 149 -20.10 19.59 19.56
C HIS A 149 -18.75 19.99 20.14
N GLU A 150 -18.80 20.81 21.19
CA GLU A 150 -17.62 21.24 21.93
C GLU A 150 -17.41 20.31 23.13
N GLY A 151 -16.17 19.88 23.32
CA GLY A 151 -15.74 19.09 24.47
C GLY A 151 -14.36 19.50 24.96
N THR A 152 -14.16 19.44 26.27
CA THR A 152 -12.87 19.68 26.90
C THR A 152 -12.21 18.34 27.23
N ASP A 153 -10.98 18.14 26.76
CA ASP A 153 -10.18 16.95 27.05
C ASP A 153 -9.57 17.01 28.47
N ILE A 154 -9.06 15.88 28.96
CA ILE A 154 -8.39 15.70 30.25
C ILE A 154 -7.19 16.66 30.40
N ASP A 155 -6.50 16.95 29.29
CA ASP A 155 -5.40 17.91 29.22
C ASP A 155 -5.86 19.38 29.09
N HIS A 156 -7.15 19.66 29.37
CA HIS A 156 -7.78 20.98 29.32
C HIS A 156 -7.78 21.63 27.93
N TYR A 157 -7.54 20.83 26.89
CA TYR A 157 -7.65 21.27 25.51
C TYR A 157 -9.10 21.27 25.06
N GLN A 158 -9.49 22.33 24.36
CA GLN A 158 -10.82 22.45 23.78
C GLN A 158 -10.84 21.78 22.41
N ASN A 159 -11.79 20.89 22.20
CA ASN A 159 -11.98 20.16 20.96
C ASN A 159 -13.39 20.42 20.42
N LEU A 160 -13.49 20.52 19.10
CA LEU A 160 -14.72 20.70 18.36
C LEU A 160 -14.89 19.52 17.41
N SER A 161 -15.86 18.66 17.67
CA SER A 161 -16.25 17.62 16.71
C SER A 161 -17.31 18.16 15.76
N ILE A 162 -17.14 17.85 14.48
CA ILE A 162 -18.05 18.28 13.41
C ILE A 162 -18.61 17.03 12.73
N CYS A 163 -19.93 16.97 12.66
CA CYS A 163 -20.69 15.95 11.94
C CYS A 163 -21.64 16.64 10.96
N ILE A 164 -21.86 16.03 9.80
CA ILE A 164 -22.87 16.46 8.84
C ILE A 164 -23.96 15.41 8.78
N ARG A 165 -25.20 15.85 9.01
CA ARG A 165 -26.40 15.05 8.76
C ARG A 165 -26.97 15.45 7.40
N TYR A 166 -27.20 14.49 6.52
CA TYR A 166 -27.71 14.72 5.17
C TYR A 166 -28.72 13.63 4.78
N CYS A 167 -29.56 13.92 3.79
CA CYS A 167 -30.46 12.91 3.21
C CYS A 167 -29.70 12.12 2.15
N ASN A 168 -29.52 10.81 2.36
CA ASN A 168 -28.88 9.93 1.39
C ASN A 168 -29.85 9.67 0.24
N GLN A 169 -29.49 10.04 -0.98
CA GLN A 169 -30.36 9.88 -2.15
C GLN A 169 -30.61 8.42 -2.50
N ASP A 170 -29.64 7.54 -2.23
CA ASP A 170 -29.73 6.12 -2.58
C ASP A 170 -30.77 5.40 -1.70
N THR A 171 -30.81 5.72 -0.40
CA THR A 171 -31.66 5.04 0.57
C THR A 171 -32.90 5.84 0.95
N GLY A 172 -32.90 7.15 0.72
CA GLY A 172 -33.93 8.08 1.20
C GLY A 172 -33.87 8.37 2.70
N GLU A 173 -32.86 7.85 3.40
CA GLU A 173 -32.74 7.95 4.86
C GLU A 173 -31.82 9.10 5.27
N SER A 174 -32.09 9.66 6.47
CA SER A 174 -31.18 10.62 7.08
C SER A 174 -29.94 9.89 7.59
N THR A 175 -28.78 10.24 7.05
CA THR A 175 -27.48 9.67 7.42
C THR A 175 -26.62 10.72 8.10
N GLU A 176 -25.90 10.33 9.13
CA GLU A 176 -24.90 11.15 9.80
C GLU A 176 -23.50 10.68 9.43
N SER A 177 -22.61 11.63 9.15
CA SER A 177 -21.20 11.34 8.92
C SER A 177 -20.34 12.28 9.73
N TYR A 178 -19.43 11.68 10.49
CA TYR A 178 -18.37 12.39 11.16
C TYR A 178 -17.41 12.96 10.12
N ILE A 179 -16.98 14.21 10.32
CA ILE A 179 -16.10 14.94 9.39
C ILE A 179 -14.72 15.11 10.03
N SER A 180 -14.66 15.75 11.19
CA SER A 180 -13.38 16.02 11.85
C SER A 180 -13.53 16.36 13.32
N LEU A 181 -12.40 16.26 14.04
CA LEU A 181 -12.21 16.68 15.43
C LEU A 181 -11.07 17.68 15.44
N LEU A 182 -11.39 18.92 15.75
CA LEU A 182 -10.49 20.05 15.65
C LEU A 182 -10.16 20.57 17.04
N LYS A 183 -8.88 20.82 17.30
CA LYS A 183 -8.44 21.49 18.52
C LYS A 183 -8.65 23.00 18.36
N ILE A 184 -9.45 23.60 19.24
CA ILE A 184 -9.75 25.04 19.25
C ILE A 184 -9.06 25.72 20.44
N LYS A 185 -8.79 27.01 20.31
CA LYS A 185 -8.12 27.80 21.36
C LYS A 185 -9.09 28.21 22.47
N ASP A 186 -10.27 28.70 22.09
CA ASP A 186 -11.25 29.31 22.98
C ASP A 186 -12.67 28.88 22.62
N LYS A 187 -13.60 28.98 23.59
CA LYS A 187 -15.02 28.61 23.45
C LYS A 187 -15.92 29.73 22.90
N ASP A 188 -15.31 30.82 22.44
CA ASP A 188 -16.05 31.96 21.94
C ASP A 188 -16.84 31.58 20.69
N ALA A 189 -18.07 32.08 20.59
CA ALA A 189 -18.96 31.80 19.46
C ALA A 189 -18.31 32.13 18.11
N GLN A 190 -17.52 33.20 18.07
CA GLN A 190 -16.78 33.61 16.87
C GLN A 190 -15.72 32.57 16.46
N THR A 191 -14.92 32.08 17.41
CA THR A 191 -13.87 31.08 17.16
C THR A 191 -14.48 29.77 16.65
N ILE A 192 -15.59 29.34 17.23
CA ILE A 192 -16.31 28.14 16.79
C ILE A 192 -16.85 28.34 15.37
N PHE A 193 -17.51 29.46 15.10
CA PHE A 193 -18.04 29.79 13.77
C PHE A 193 -16.95 29.80 12.70
N ASP A 194 -15.85 30.51 12.95
CA ASP A 194 -14.74 30.63 12.01
C ASP A 194 -14.06 29.28 11.75
N THR A 195 -13.97 28.43 12.76
CA THR A 195 -13.41 27.07 12.64
C THR A 195 -14.31 26.19 11.77
N ILE A 196 -15.62 26.20 12.00
CA ILE A 196 -16.58 25.43 11.19
C ILE A 196 -16.55 25.90 9.73
N VAL A 197 -16.58 27.22 9.50
CA VAL A 197 -16.56 27.79 8.15
C VAL A 197 -15.25 27.47 7.43
N LYS A 198 -14.12 27.47 8.14
CA LYS A 198 -12.82 27.11 7.56
C LYS A 198 -12.77 25.64 7.15
N GLU A 199 -13.29 24.76 7.99
CA GLU A 199 -13.25 23.31 7.76
C GLU A 199 -14.19 22.86 6.65
N LEU A 200 -15.37 23.48 6.54
CA LEU A 200 -16.41 23.08 5.60
C LEU A 200 -16.36 23.82 4.25
N LYS A 201 -15.37 24.68 4.04
CA LYS A 201 -15.14 25.40 2.78
C LYS A 201 -14.46 24.51 1.74
#